data_AF-A0A2P1EQ97-F1
#
_entry.id   AF-A0A2P1EQ97-F1
#
_cell.length_a   1.000
_cell.length_b   1.000
_cell.length_c   1.000
_cell.angle_alpha   90.00
_cell.angle_beta   90.00
_cell.angle_gamma   90.00
#
_symmetry.space_group_name_H-M   'P 1'
#
loop_
_entity.id
_entity.type
_entity.pdbx_description
1 polymer ?
#
loop_
_entity_poly.entity_id
_entity_poly.type
_entity_poly.pdbx_seq_one_letter_code
_entity_poly.pdbx_strand_id
1 'polypeptide(L)' 'MSPYAFSMLLSSLSTGTLITFTSNHWFMAWMGLELNTLAMIPLMSKTHHPRATEAATKYFLMQ' A
#
# COMPACT_ATOMS: atom_id res chain seq x y z
N MET A 1 -9.18 12.64 -4.27
CA MET A 1 -9.72 11.29 -3.97
C MET A 1 -11.03 11.42 -3.23
N SER A 2 -12.00 10.55 -3.51
CA SER A 2 -13.24 10.50 -2.73
C SER A 2 -12.96 9.99 -1.30
N PRO A 3 -13.74 10.41 -0.29
CA PRO A 3 -13.59 9.93 1.08
C PRO A 3 -13.68 8.40 1.18
N TYR A 4 -14.54 7.77 0.39
CA TYR A 4 -14.70 6.30 0.34
C TYR A 4 -13.44 5.59 -0.20
N ALA A 5 -12.81 6.12 -1.24
CA ALA A 5 -11.58 5.55 -1.77
C ALA A 5 -10.43 5.66 -0.74
N PHE A 6 -10.37 6.78 -0.01
CA PHE A 6 -9.38 6.97 1.03
C PHE A 6 -9.58 6.00 2.20
N SER A 7 -10.82 5.81 2.67
CA SER A 7 -11.11 4.83 3.73
C SER A 7 -10.81 3.39 3.30
N MET A 8 -11.11 3.03 2.05
CA MET A 8 -10.77 1.71 1.52
C MET A 8 -9.25 1.47 1.52
N LEU A 9 -8.45 2.42 1.05
CA LEU A 9 -6.99 2.29 1.02
C LEU A 9 -6.37 2.22 2.43
N LEU A 10 -6.93 2.96 3.39
CA LEU A 10 -6.49 2.88 4.77
C LEU A 10 -6.84 1.53 5.40
N SER A 11 -8.03 1.00 5.09
CA SER A 11 -8.44 -0.34 5.54
C SER A 11 -7.59 -1.45 4.91
N SER A 12 -7.21 -1.34 3.63
CA SER A 12 -6.37 -2.33 2.96
C SER A 12 -4.95 -2.36 3.53
N LEU A 13 -4.40 -1.20 3.91
CA LEU A 13 -3.13 -1.12 4.65
C LEU A 13 -3.21 -1.88 6.00
N SER A 14 -4.25 -1.61 6.78
CA SER A 14 -4.42 -2.31 8.06
C SER A 14 -4.59 -3.83 7.85
N THR A 15 -5.33 -4.23 6.81
CA THR A 15 -5.59 -5.64 6.50
C THR A 15 -4.32 -6.34 6.01
N GLY A 16 -3.52 -5.71 5.14
CA GLY A 16 -2.26 -6.28 4.64
C GLY A 16 -1.27 -6.56 5.78
N THR A 17 -1.09 -5.60 6.69
CA THR A 17 -0.26 -5.79 7.90
C THR A 17 -0.78 -6.90 8.82
N LEU A 18 -2.09 -7.02 8.98
CA LEU A 18 -2.70 -8.06 9.79
C LEU A 18 -2.51 -9.45 9.15
N ILE A 19 -2.65 -9.56 7.83
CA ILE A 19 -2.40 -10.79 7.07
C ILE A 19 -0.94 -11.22 7.25
N THR A 20 0.03 -10.32 7.10
CA THR A 20 1.45 -10.66 7.32
C THR A 20 1.74 -11.15 8.73
N PHE A 21 1.13 -10.54 9.75
CA PHE A 21 1.40 -10.90 11.14
C PHE A 21 0.75 -12.25 11.51
N THR A 22 -0.44 -12.52 10.98
CA THR A 22 -1.23 -13.71 11.31
C THR A 22 -0.97 -14.90 10.38
N SER A 23 -0.25 -14.70 9.28
CA SER A 23 0.01 -15.74 8.30
C SER A 23 0.97 -16.81 8.82
N ASN A 24 0.55 -18.07 8.71
CA ASN A 24 1.39 -19.24 8.98
C ASN A 24 2.06 -19.80 7.71
N HIS A 25 1.74 -19.22 6.54
CA HIS A 25 2.27 -19.65 5.25
C HIS A 25 2.99 -18.49 4.56
N TRP A 26 4.20 -18.74 4.07
CA TRP A 26 5.06 -17.72 3.43
C TRP A 26 4.39 -17.01 2.25
N PHE A 27 3.64 -17.74 1.43
CA PHE A 27 2.87 -17.13 0.33
C PHE A 27 1.82 -16.13 0.82
N MET A 28 1.15 -16.42 1.95
CA MET A 28 0.14 -15.52 2.50
C MET A 28 0.79 -14.29 3.13
N ALA A 29 1.96 -14.46 3.75
CA ALA A 29 2.78 -13.34 4.23
C ALA A 29 3.17 -12.43 3.05
N TRP A 30 3.68 -13.01 1.96
CA TRP A 30 4.06 -12.25 0.77
C TRP A 30 2.87 -11.50 0.15
N MET A 31 1.71 -12.14 0.00
CA MET A 31 0.50 -11.45 -0.48
C MET A 31 0.09 -10.28 0.43
N GLY A 32 0.25 -10.41 1.75
CA GLY A 32 -0.03 -9.31 2.68
C GLY A 32 0.95 -8.13 2.52
N LEU A 33 2.22 -8.40 2.22
CA LEU A 33 3.20 -7.35 1.89
C LEU A 33 2.83 -6.65 0.58
N GLU A 34 2.53 -7.39 -0.49
CA GLU A 34 2.12 -6.82 -1.79
C GLU A 34 0.83 -5.97 -1.69
N LEU A 35 -0.13 -6.38 -0.87
CA LEU A 35 -1.33 -5.57 -0.61
C LEU A 35 -0.99 -4.21 0.03
N ASN A 36 0.03 -4.16 0.89
CA ASN A 36 0.49 -2.89 1.48
C ASN A 36 1.16 -2.00 0.44
N THR A 37 1.97 -2.55 -0.47
CA THR A 37 2.67 -1.78 -1.50
C THR A 37 1.67 -1.09 -2.43
N LEU A 38 0.67 -1.83 -2.91
CA LEU A 38 -0.38 -1.36 -3.80
C LEU A 38 -1.28 -0.30 -3.14
N ALA A 39 -1.60 -0.48 -1.85
CA ALA A 39 -2.41 0.47 -1.09
C ALA A 39 -1.66 1.80 -0.83
N MET A 40 -0.33 1.75 -0.70
CA MET A 40 0.48 2.93 -0.35
C MET A 40 0.75 3.85 -1.55
N ILE A 41 0.82 3.33 -2.78
CA ILE A 41 1.13 4.12 -3.99
C ILE A 41 0.11 5.27 -4.23
N PRO A 42 -1.22 5.04 -4.20
CA PRO A 42 -2.21 6.11 -4.35
C PRO A 42 -2.18 7.13 -3.20
N LEU A 43 -1.80 6.69 -1.99
CA LEU A 43 -1.69 7.56 -0.82
C LEU A 43 -0.49 8.50 -0.94
N MET A 44 0.64 8.01 -1.45
CA MET A 44 1.83 8.83 -1.71
C MET A 44 1.61 9.81 -2.87
N SER A 45 0.88 9.41 -3.91
CA SER A 45 0.59 10.23 -5.09
C SER A 45 -0.65 11.14 -4.96
N LYS A 46 -1.21 11.28 -3.75
CA LYS A 46 -2.39 12.12 -3.49
C LYS A 46 -2.16 13.58 -3.87
N THR A 47 -0.95 14.09 -3.68
CA THR A 47 -0.56 15.43 -4.14
C THR A 47 -0.05 15.33 -5.58
N HIS A 48 -0.68 16.05 -6.50
CA HIS A 48 -0.26 16.10 -7.91
C HIS A 48 0.99 16.98 -8.09
N HIS A 49 2.07 16.63 -7.41
CA HIS A 49 3.37 17.29 -7.52
C HIS A 49 4.39 16.27 -8.04
N PRO A 50 5.31 16.66 -8.95
CA PRO A 50 6.30 15.73 -9.54
C PRO A 50 7.14 15.00 -8.49
N ARG A 51 7.46 15.67 -7.37
CA ARG A 51 8.15 15.04 -6.24
C ARG A 51 7.38 13.87 -5.61
N ALA A 52 6.05 13.95 -5.53
CA ALA A 52 5.23 12.89 -4.97
C ALA A 52 5.20 11.67 -5.90
N THR A 53 5.16 11.91 -7.22
CA THR A 53 5.25 10.83 -8.21
C THR A 53 6.64 10.18 -8.20
N GLU A 54 7.73 10.94 -8.06
CA GLU A 54 9.08 10.38 -7.93
C GLU A 54 9.27 9.57 -6.64
N ALA A 55 8.68 10.01 -5.52
CA ALA A 55 8.72 9.27 -4.27
C ALA A 55 7.96 7.94 -4.40
N ALA A 56 6.78 7.95 -5.01
CA ALA A 56 5.97 6.76 -5.24
C ALA A 56 6.66 5.75 -6.17
N THR A 57 7.32 6.22 -7.25
CA THR A 57 8.06 5.33 -8.16
C THR A 57 9.29 4.73 -7.49
N LYS A 58 10.04 5.51 -6.69
CA LYS A 58 11.17 5.00 -5.91
C LYS A 58 10.75 3.97 -4.88
N TYR A 59 9.63 4.22 -4.19
CA TYR A 59 9.06 3.26 -3.25
C TYR A 59 8.68 1.95 -3.94
N PHE A 60 7.97 2.02 -5.07
CA PHE A 60 7.54 0.84 -5.83
C PHE A 60 8.70 -0.02 -6.37
N LEU A 61 9.80 0.59 -6.80
CA LEU A 61 10.94 -0.17 -7.34
C LEU A 61 11.79 -0.85 -6.27
N MET A 62 11.79 -0.32 -5.05
CA MET A 62 12.61 -0.85 -3.95
C MET A 62 11.89 -1.91 -3.13
N GLN A 63 10.57 -1.82 -3.06
CA GLN A 63 9.73 -2.68 -2.25
C GLN A 63 9.42 -3.99 -2.97
#